data_AF-A0A7W6HAN5-F1
#
_entry.id   AF-A0A7W6HAN5-F1
#
_cell.length_a   1.000
_cell.length_b   1.000
_cell.length_c   1.000
_cell.angle_alpha   90.00
_cell.angle_beta   90.00
_cell.angle_gamma   90.00
#
_symmetry.space_group_name_H-M   'P 1'
#
loop_
_entity.id
_entity.type
_entity.pdbx_description
1 polymer ?
#
loop_
_entity_poly.entity_id
_entity_poly.type
_entity_poly.pdbx_seq_one_letter_code
_entity_poly.pdbx_strand_id
1 'polypeptide(L)'
;MIVNSGTVSTTGLAAGLIISRGDYVTFFNGIHHLAQVTDTSGAGTTRTIEFEPPFPPGSAFTGAAVHFANPSLYMRPVAGSFQKSGDILFQQASFELIETRLP
;
A
#
# COMPACT_ATOMS: atom_id res chain seq x y z
N MET A 1 -14.36 -4.59 5.28
CA MET A 1 -14.32 -5.90 5.99
C MET A 1 -13.44 -6.83 5.17
N ILE A 2 -12.43 -7.46 5.77
CA ILE A 2 -11.65 -8.49 5.08
C ILE A 2 -12.54 -9.71 4.89
N VAL A 3 -12.61 -10.22 3.66
CA VAL A 3 -13.36 -11.44 3.33
C VAL A 3 -12.46 -12.66 3.50
N ASN A 4 -11.20 -12.58 3.03
CA ASN A 4 -10.14 -13.61 3.14
C ASN A 4 -8.74 -12.96 3.11
N SER A 5 -7.66 -13.72 3.36
CA SER A 5 -6.26 -13.22 3.29
C SER A 5 -5.89 -12.71 1.90
N GLY A 6 -6.00 -11.39 1.71
CA GLY A 6 -5.77 -10.72 0.42
C GLY A 6 -7.04 -10.15 -0.22
N THR A 7 -8.23 -10.48 0.26
CA THR A 7 -9.50 -10.00 -0.31
C THR A 7 -10.23 -9.08 0.67
N VAL A 8 -10.53 -7.86 0.25
CA VAL A 8 -11.24 -6.86 1.05
C VAL A 8 -12.56 -6.47 0.39
N SER A 9 -13.65 -6.56 1.15
CA SER A 9 -14.90 -5.90 0.81
C SER A 9 -14.85 -4.46 1.32
N THR A 10 -14.94 -3.52 0.39
CA THR A 10 -14.94 -2.08 0.63
C THR A 10 -16.35 -1.52 0.47
N THR A 11 -16.70 -0.53 1.29
CA THR A 11 -17.98 0.17 1.25
C THR A 11 -17.72 1.67 1.37
N GLY A 12 -18.65 2.48 0.86
CA GLY A 12 -18.51 3.95 0.91
C GLY A 12 -17.54 4.53 -0.12
N LEU A 13 -17.19 3.77 -1.17
CA LEU A 13 -16.38 4.29 -2.26
C LEU A 13 -17.17 5.35 -3.05
N ALA A 14 -16.48 6.34 -3.61
CA ALA A 14 -17.08 7.24 -4.59
C ALA A 14 -17.49 6.45 -5.83
N ALA A 15 -18.71 6.66 -6.35
CA ALA A 15 -19.24 5.89 -7.48
C ALA A 15 -18.35 5.99 -8.74
N GLY A 16 -17.70 7.13 -8.96
CA GLY A 16 -16.77 7.37 -10.06
C GLY A 16 -15.32 6.94 -9.81
N LEU A 17 -15.00 6.35 -8.65
CA LEU A 17 -13.66 5.86 -8.37
C LEU A 17 -13.34 4.70 -9.32
N ILE A 18 -12.28 4.85 -10.10
CA ILE A 18 -11.74 3.77 -10.93
C ILE A 18 -10.62 3.13 -10.13
N ILE A 19 -10.72 1.82 -9.92
CA ILE A 19 -9.70 1.01 -9.26
C ILE A 19 -9.30 -0.05 -10.29
N SER A 20 -8.03 -0.12 -10.61
CA SER A 20 -7.49 -0.98 -11.64
C SER A 20 -6.43 -1.90 -11.07
N ARG A 21 -6.21 -3.04 -11.74
CA ARG A 21 -5.05 -3.89 -11.45
C ARG A 21 -3.77 -3.05 -11.56
N GLY A 22 -2.92 -3.16 -10.55
CA GLY A 22 -1.66 -2.43 -10.46
C GLY A 22 -1.69 -1.21 -9.54
N ASP A 23 -2.88 -0.74 -9.17
CA ASP A 23 -3.02 0.38 -8.22
C ASP A 23 -2.49 -0.02 -6.83
N TYR A 24 -1.79 0.91 -6.18
CA TYR A 24 -1.30 0.73 -4.82
C TYR A 24 -2.27 1.34 -3.80
N VAL A 25 -2.54 0.60 -2.73
CA VAL A 25 -3.47 0.97 -1.68
C VAL A 25 -2.82 0.77 -0.32
N THR A 26 -2.90 1.80 0.51
CA THR A 26 -2.41 1.74 1.90
C THR A 26 -3.58 1.48 2.86
N PHE A 27 -3.37 0.56 3.78
CA PHE A 27 -4.26 0.25 4.88
C PHE A 27 -3.66 0.72 6.19
N PHE A 28 -4.49 1.33 7.04
CA PHE A 28 -4.09 1.71 8.39
C PHE A 28 -5.06 1.15 9.42
N ASN A 29 -4.54 0.27 10.28
CA ASN A 29 -5.20 -0.15 11.52
C ASN A 29 -4.17 -0.50 12.59
N GLY A 30 -3.38 0.49 13.01
CA GLY A 30 -2.24 0.30 13.92
C GLY A 30 -1.01 -0.37 13.28
N ILE A 31 -1.18 -0.98 12.11
CA ILE A 31 -0.13 -1.52 11.24
C ILE A 31 -0.28 -0.85 9.88
N HIS A 32 0.84 -0.43 9.29
CA HIS A 32 0.88 0.04 7.90
C HIS A 32 1.09 -1.14 6.97
N HIS A 33 0.21 -1.25 5.98
CA HIS A 33 0.31 -2.27 4.94
C HIS A 33 0.06 -1.62 3.58
N LEU A 34 1.04 -1.69 2.69
CA LEU A 34 0.89 -1.34 1.30
C LEU A 34 0.60 -2.62 0.52
N ALA A 35 -0.43 -2.59 -0.31
CA ALA A 35 -0.72 -3.69 -1.21
C ALA A 35 -1.09 -3.18 -2.60
N GLN A 36 -0.80 -3.99 -3.60
CA GLN A 36 -1.16 -3.76 -4.98
C GLN A 36 -2.45 -4.50 -5.31
N VAL A 37 -3.36 -3.84 -6.03
CA VAL A 37 -4.60 -4.45 -6.53
C VAL A 37 -4.27 -5.50 -7.59
N THR A 38 -4.74 -6.73 -7.39
CA THR A 38 -4.62 -7.83 -8.35
C THR A 38 -5.90 -8.03 -9.15
N ASP A 39 -7.05 -7.84 -8.51
CA ASP A 39 -8.36 -7.95 -9.15
C ASP A 39 -9.40 -7.10 -8.42
N THR A 40 -10.48 -6.76 -9.13
CA THR A 40 -11.61 -6.00 -8.61
C THR A 40 -12.91 -6.57 -9.15
N SER A 41 -13.88 -6.81 -8.26
CA SER A 41 -15.23 -7.23 -8.64
C SER A 41 -16.29 -6.35 -7.96
N GLY A 42 -17.45 -6.26 -8.60
CA GLY A 42 -18.53 -5.36 -8.21
C GLY A 42 -18.41 -3.95 -8.82
N ALA A 43 -19.38 -3.09 -8.51
CA ALA A 43 -19.48 -1.74 -9.07
C ALA A 43 -20.12 -0.77 -8.08
N GLY A 44 -20.02 0.53 -8.38
CA GLY A 44 -20.58 1.59 -7.53
C GLY A 44 -19.79 1.76 -6.23
N THR A 45 -20.51 1.91 -5.11
CA THR A 45 -19.98 2.30 -3.79
C THR A 45 -19.48 1.12 -2.95
N THR A 46 -19.70 -0.11 -3.41
CA THR A 46 -19.30 -1.35 -2.72
C THR A 46 -18.61 -2.28 -3.70
N ARG A 47 -17.36 -2.65 -3.39
CA ARG A 47 -16.54 -3.50 -4.27
C ARG A 47 -15.74 -4.49 -3.46
N THR A 48 -15.49 -5.65 -4.05
CA THR A 48 -14.55 -6.64 -3.54
C THR A 48 -13.25 -6.49 -4.30
N ILE A 49 -12.14 -6.33 -3.59
CA ILE A 49 -10.83 -6.05 -4.17
C ILE A 49 -9.84 -7.07 -3.63
N GLU A 50 -9.04 -7.62 -4.53
CA GLU A 50 -7.95 -8.54 -4.21
C GLU A 50 -6.61 -7.81 -4.25
N PHE A 51 -5.71 -8.21 -3.35
CA PHE A 51 -4.47 -7.51 -3.05
C PHE A 51 -3.28 -8.45 -2.85
N GLU A 52 -2.10 -8.00 -3.27
CA GLU A 52 -0.79 -8.64 -3.04
C GLU A 52 0.21 -7.63 -2.46
N PRO A 53 1.00 -7.95 -1.41
CA PRO A 53 0.99 -9.21 -0.66
C PRO A 53 -0.27 -9.39 0.20
N PRO A 54 -0.66 -10.64 0.50
CA PRO A 54 -1.81 -10.91 1.36
C PRO A 54 -1.57 -10.29 2.74
N PHE A 55 -2.66 -9.89 3.38
CA PHE A 55 -2.60 -9.29 4.70
C PHE A 55 -2.07 -10.29 5.74
N PRO A 56 -1.28 -9.84 6.74
CA PRO A 56 -0.81 -10.70 7.81
C PRO A 56 -1.96 -11.40 8.55
N PRO A 57 -1.80 -12.66 9.00
CA PRO A 57 -2.78 -13.33 9.83
C PRO A 57 -3.14 -12.51 11.07
N GLY A 58 -4.42 -12.42 11.41
CA GLY A 58 -4.90 -11.61 12.54
C GLY A 58 -5.09 -10.12 12.23
N SER A 59 -4.79 -9.67 11.01
CA SER A 59 -5.18 -8.33 10.58
C SER A 59 -6.70 -8.24 10.51
N ALA A 60 -7.31 -7.35 11.27
CA ALA A 60 -8.74 -7.08 11.19
C ALA A 60 -8.97 -5.66 10.65
N PHE A 61 -9.13 -5.49 9.34
CA PHE A 61 -9.37 -4.16 8.73
C PHE A 61 -10.85 -3.72 8.77
N THR A 62 -11.66 -4.28 9.67
CA THR A 62 -13.03 -3.80 9.86
C THR A 62 -13.00 -2.40 10.45
N GLY A 63 -13.50 -1.42 9.71
CA GLY A 63 -13.45 0.00 10.09
C GLY A 63 -12.12 0.70 9.82
N ALA A 64 -11.14 0.02 9.20
CA ALA A 64 -9.88 0.66 8.83
C ALA A 64 -10.07 1.70 7.73
N ALA A 65 -9.34 2.80 7.82
CA ALA A 65 -9.24 3.75 6.72
C ALA A 65 -8.40 3.14 5.58
N VAL A 66 -8.90 3.27 4.36
CA VAL A 66 -8.24 2.78 3.14
C VAL A 66 -7.90 3.99 2.26
N HIS A 67 -6.62 4.13 1.92
CA HIS A 67 -6.13 5.24 1.11
C HIS A 67 -5.78 4.75 -0.29
N PHE A 68 -6.61 5.14 -1.26
CA PHE A 68 -6.41 4.82 -2.70
C PHE A 68 -5.59 5.88 -3.43
N ALA A 69 -5.45 7.09 -2.86
CA ALA A 69 -4.68 8.18 -3.43
C ALA A 69 -3.52 8.52 -2.49
N ASN A 70 -2.34 8.77 -3.06
CA ASN A 70 -1.08 9.01 -2.33
C ASN A 70 -0.82 7.93 -1.25
N PRO A 71 -0.75 6.64 -1.64
CA PRO A 71 -0.47 5.58 -0.70
C PRO A 71 0.89 5.82 -0.04
N SER A 72 0.93 5.74 1.29
CA SER A 72 2.15 5.86 2.07
C SER A 72 2.70 4.49 2.45
N LEU A 73 4.04 4.41 2.49
CA LEU A 73 4.79 3.25 2.93
C LEU A 73 5.76 3.69 4.02
N TYR A 74 5.78 2.97 5.14
CA TYR A 74 6.83 3.16 6.13
C TYR A 74 8.07 2.40 5.72
N MET A 75 9.20 3.09 5.77
CA MET A 75 10.49 2.57 5.37
C MET A 75 11.56 2.99 6.36
N ARG A 76 12.57 2.14 6.50
CA ARG A 76 13.78 2.43 7.27
C ARG A 76 14.98 2.46 6.33
N PRO A 77 15.91 3.40 6.47
CA PRO A 77 17.13 3.41 5.69
C PRO A 77 17.99 2.20 6.05
N VAL A 78 18.54 1.55 5.03
CA VAL A 78 19.51 0.46 5.23
C VAL A 78 20.83 1.09 5.66
N ALA A 79 21.35 0.69 6.81
CA ALA A 79 22.60 1.22 7.35
C ALA A 79 23.76 0.99 6.38
N GLY A 80 24.52 2.05 6.07
CA GLY A 80 25.65 2.00 5.15
C GLY A 80 25.29 2.00 3.66
N SER A 81 24.00 2.07 3.28
CA SER A 81 23.57 2.09 1.87
C SER A 81 23.75 3.44 1.18
N PHE A 82 23.98 4.52 1.93
CA PHE A 82 24.14 5.84 1.35
C PHE A 82 25.42 5.91 0.52
N GLN A 83 25.27 6.26 -0.75
CA GLN A 83 26.37 6.50 -1.66
C GLN A 83 26.20 7.86 -2.32
N LYS A 84 27.33 8.52 -2.55
CA LYS A 84 27.39 9.76 -3.28
C LYS A 84 28.43 9.62 -4.39
N SER A 85 28.03 9.96 -5.60
CA SER A 85 28.88 9.90 -6.80
C SER A 85 28.68 11.14 -7.66
N GLY A 86 29.50 11.27 -8.70
CA GLY A 86 29.43 12.37 -9.65
C GLY A 86 30.54 13.41 -9.51
N ASP A 87 30.49 14.44 -10.34
CA ASP A 87 31.50 15.50 -10.42
C ASP A 87 30.98 16.81 -9.81
N ILE A 88 31.72 17.90 -10.03
CA ILE A 88 31.38 19.24 -9.54
C ILE A 88 30.07 19.81 -10.11
N LEU A 89 29.62 19.33 -11.27
CA LEU A 89 28.45 19.82 -11.98
C LEU A 89 27.23 18.90 -11.82
N PHE A 90 27.45 17.59 -11.68
CA PHE A 90 26.40 16.59 -11.53
C PHE A 90 26.69 15.68 -10.35
N GLN A 91 25.96 15.89 -9.26
CA GLN A 91 26.04 15.08 -8.05
C GLN A 91 24.86 14.10 -8.03
N GLN A 92 25.14 12.84 -7.75
CA GLN A 92 24.13 11.80 -7.54
C GLN A 92 24.23 11.28 -6.10
N ALA A 93 23.07 11.06 -5.48
CA ALA A 93 22.95 10.37 -4.21
C ALA A 93 22.03 9.16 -4.39
N SER A 94 22.43 8.03 -3.83
CA SER A 94 21.63 6.82 -3.75
C SER A 94 21.61 6.31 -2.31
N PHE A 95 20.54 5.61 -1.97
CA PHE A 95 20.35 4.96 -0.69
C PHE A 95 19.33 3.84 -0.86
N GLU A 96 19.34 2.88 0.06
CA GLU A 96 18.37 1.80 0.09
C GLU A 96 17.39 2.01 1.25
N LEU A 97 16.14 1.64 0.99
CA LEU A 97 15.05 1.67 1.95
C LEU A 97 14.45 0.27 2.06
N ILE A 98 14.20 -0.17 3.29
CA ILE A 98 13.47 -1.41 3.55
C ILE A 98 12.09 -1.09 4.13
N GLU A 99 11.04 -1.72 3.61
CA GLU A 99 9.69 -1.61 4.13
C GLU A 99 9.65 -2.02 5.61
N THR A 100 8.92 -1.26 6.43
CA THR A 100 8.67 -1.58 7.83
C THR A 100 7.19 -1.38 8.13
N ARG A 101 6.60 -2.31 8.89
CA ARG A 101 5.16 -2.32 9.20
C ARG A 101 4.79 -1.64 10.52
N LEU A 102 5.81 -1.34 11.33
CA LEU A 102 5.73 -0.64 12.61
C LEU A 102 6.49 0.68 12.50
N PRO A 103 6.03 1.74 13.19
CA PRO A 103 6.82 2.98 13.32
C PRO A 103 8.19 2.69 13.95
#